data_AF-A0A9N9KL04-F1
#
_entry.id   AF-A0A9N9KL04-F1
#
_cell.length_a   1.000
_cell.length_b   1.000
_cell.length_c   1.000
_cell.angle_alpha   90.00
_cell.angle_beta   90.00
_cell.angle_gamma   90.00
#
_symmetry.space_group_name_H-M   'P 1'
#
loop_
_entity.id
_entity.type
_entity.pdbx_description
1 polymer ?
#
loop_
_entity_poly.entity_id
_entity_poly.type
_entity_poly.pdbx_seq_one_letter_code
_entity_poly.pdbx_strand_id
1 'polypeptide(L)'
;FKHNSIRILQIYLPTVEKKQLRSEIQEQIIQLCNNSIYQLIILGNFNSVPNPHLNRNPPKNTSIPESQILKYLISHQFKDIYQLFFPQTHNFTFTRLISN
;
A
#
# COMPACT_ATOMS: atom_id res chain seq x y z
N PHE A 1 -1.09 21.99 -24.22
CA PHE A 1 -0.77 21.43 -22.90
C PHE A 1 -1.54 20.12 -22.74
N LYS A 2 -0.86 19.00 -22.48
CA LYS A 2 -1.56 17.74 -22.11
C LYS A 2 -2.18 17.96 -20.73
N HIS A 3 -3.49 17.79 -20.61
CA HIS A 3 -4.16 17.79 -19.31
C HIS A 3 -3.69 16.56 -18.52
N ASN A 4 -2.70 16.74 -17.64
CA ASN A 4 -2.30 15.72 -16.67
C ASN A 4 -3.30 15.72 -15.52
N SER A 5 -4.48 15.17 -15.77
CA SER A 5 -5.50 15.02 -14.74
C SER A 5 -5.01 14.01 -13.71
N ILE A 6 -5.02 14.41 -12.44
CA ILE A 6 -4.68 13.55 -11.30
C ILE A 6 -5.98 12.96 -10.75
N ARG A 7 -5.95 11.68 -10.40
CA ARG A 7 -7.04 10.99 -9.70
C ARG A 7 -6.52 10.44 -8.38
N ILE A 8 -7.27 10.71 -7.31
CA ILE A 8 -6.97 10.24 -5.98
C ILE A 8 -7.86 9.04 -5.67
N LEU A 9 -7.26 7.94 -5.25
CA LEU A 9 -7.92 6.73 -4.77
C LEU A 9 -7.69 6.63 -3.25
N GLN A 10 -8.72 6.94 -2.48
CA GLN A 10 -8.72 6.71 -1.04
C GLN A 10 -9.23 5.29 -0.76
N ILE A 11 -8.41 4.45 -0.13
CA ILE A 11 -8.70 3.04 0.06
C ILE A 11 -8.73 2.63 1.53
N TYR A 12 -9.50 1.58 1.81
CA TYR A 12 -9.38 0.78 3.02
C TYR A 12 -9.36 -0.70 2.62
N LEU A 13 -8.21 -1.35 2.77
CA LEU A 13 -8.09 -2.77 2.54
C LEU A 13 -8.48 -3.53 3.81
N PRO A 14 -9.43 -4.47 3.76
CA PRO A 14 -9.80 -5.28 4.92
C PRO A 14 -8.60 -6.04 5.49
N THR A 15 -8.65 -6.36 6.77
CA THR A 15 -7.66 -7.21 7.43
C THR A 15 -7.71 -8.65 6.90
N VAL A 16 -6.72 -9.47 7.24
CA VAL A 16 -6.52 -10.82 6.68
C VAL A 16 -7.67 -11.79 7.02
N GLU A 17 -8.42 -11.52 8.08
CA GLU A 17 -9.58 -12.31 8.50
C GLU A 17 -10.74 -12.19 7.50
N LYS A 18 -10.82 -11.09 6.75
CA LYS A 18 -11.83 -10.84 5.72
C LYS A 18 -11.27 -11.15 4.32
N LYS A 19 -10.71 -12.35 4.15
CA LYS A 19 -9.92 -12.75 2.95
C LYS A 19 -10.65 -12.53 1.62
N GLN A 20 -11.93 -12.92 1.52
CA GLN A 20 -12.70 -12.78 0.29
C GLN A 20 -12.89 -11.31 -0.10
N LEU A 21 -13.46 -10.50 0.80
CA LEU A 21 -13.64 -9.06 0.59
C LEU A 21 -12.31 -8.35 0.30
N ARG A 22 -11.22 -8.79 0.95
CA ARG A 22 -9.88 -8.28 0.68
C ARG A 22 -9.45 -8.56 -0.76
N SER A 23 -9.68 -9.76 -1.29
CA SER A 23 -9.37 -10.10 -2.69
C SER A 23 -10.18 -9.24 -3.66
N GLU A 24 -11.49 -9.14 -3.44
CA GLU A 24 -12.41 -8.37 -4.30
C GLU A 24 -12.00 -6.89 -4.38
N ILE A 25 -11.70 -6.26 -3.23
CA ILE A 25 -11.26 -4.86 -3.21
C ILE A 25 -9.87 -4.71 -3.86
N GLN A 26 -8.96 -5.66 -3.66
CA GLN A 26 -7.65 -5.62 -4.32
C GLN A 26 -7.78 -5.67 -5.85
N GLU A 27 -8.64 -6.55 -6.37
CA GLU A 27 -8.91 -6.65 -7.81
C GLU A 27 -9.52 -5.35 -8.35
N GLN A 28 -10.48 -4.75 -7.66
CA GLN A 28 -11.06 -3.47 -8.06
C GLN A 28 -10.02 -2.35 -8.11
N ILE A 29 -9.14 -2.25 -7.11
CA ILE A 29 -8.06 -1.25 -7.12
C ILE A 29 -7.11 -1.49 -8.30
N ILE A 30 -6.72 -2.74 -8.56
CA ILE A 30 -5.86 -3.09 -9.70
C ILE A 30 -6.52 -2.72 -11.04
N GLN A 31 -7.82 -2.99 -11.19
CA GLN A 31 -8.56 -2.60 -12.39
C GLN A 31 -8.61 -1.08 -12.58
N LEU A 32 -8.80 -0.32 -11.49
CA LEU A 32 -8.75 1.15 -11.53
C LEU A 32 -7.36 1.67 -11.90
N CYS A 33 -6.30 0.98 -11.48
CA CYS A 33 -4.92 1.30 -11.86
C CYS A 33 -4.66 1.04 -13.35
N ASN A 34 -5.03 -0.14 -13.86
CA ASN A 34 -4.76 -0.55 -15.24
C ASN A 34 -5.51 0.29 -16.28
N ASN A 35 -6.73 0.74 -15.97
CA ASN A 35 -7.60 1.43 -16.91
C ASN A 35 -7.53 2.95 -16.81
N SER A 36 -6.54 3.49 -16.10
CA SER A 36 -6.44 4.92 -15.84
C SER A 36 -5.66 5.65 -16.92
N ILE A 37 -6.28 6.65 -17.53
CA ILE A 37 -5.59 7.70 -18.30
C ILE A 37 -5.00 8.81 -17.39
N TYR A 38 -5.29 8.75 -16.10
CA TYR A 38 -4.92 9.72 -15.08
C TYR A 38 -3.61 9.34 -14.40
N GLN A 39 -2.90 10.36 -13.90
CA GLN A 39 -1.89 10.15 -12.87
C GLN A 39 -2.59 9.78 -11.56
N LEU A 40 -2.15 8.70 -10.91
CA LEU A 40 -2.83 8.16 -9.74
C LEU A 40 -2.08 8.47 -8.45
N ILE A 41 -2.82 8.92 -7.45
CA ILE A 41 -2.38 8.96 -6.05
C ILE A 41 -3.25 7.98 -5.29
N ILE A 42 -2.63 6.99 -4.64
CA ILE A 42 -3.34 5.98 -3.84
C ILE A 42 -2.94 6.18 -2.39
N LEU A 43 -3.92 6.38 -1.52
CA LEU A 43 -3.70 6.65 -0.11
C LEU A 43 -4.76 5.99 0.75
N GLY A 44 -4.45 5.75 2.01
CA GLY A 44 -5.36 5.15 2.97
C GLY A 44 -4.73 3.96 3.68
N ASN A 45 -5.58 3.09 4.24
CA ASN A 45 -5.10 1.97 5.05
C ASN A 45 -4.99 0.70 4.20
N PHE A 46 -3.76 0.28 3.91
CA PHE A 46 -3.50 -0.96 3.17
C PHE A 46 -3.61 -2.23 4.03
N ASN A 47 -3.66 -2.08 5.36
CA ASN A 47 -3.55 -3.15 6.35
C ASN A 47 -2.42 -4.15 5.98
N SER A 48 -1.28 -3.61 5.54
CA SER A 48 -0.16 -4.38 5.03
C SER A 48 1.10 -3.52 5.02
N VAL A 49 2.26 -4.18 5.07
CA VAL A 49 3.55 -3.51 5.12
C VAL A 49 4.29 -3.62 3.77
N PRO A 50 4.78 -2.49 3.20
CA PRO A 50 5.53 -2.50 1.94
C PRO A 50 6.95 -3.03 2.08
N ASN A 51 7.65 -2.73 3.18
CA ASN A 51 8.97 -3.27 3.47
C ASN A 51 9.03 -3.81 4.92
N PRO A 52 8.84 -5.13 5.13
CA PRO A 52 8.79 -5.70 6.48
C PRO A 52 10.11 -5.63 7.25
N HIS A 53 11.23 -5.39 6.58
CA HIS A 53 12.50 -5.16 7.25
C HIS A 53 12.52 -3.79 7.95
N LEU A 54 11.95 -2.76 7.33
CA LEU A 54 11.99 -1.38 7.86
C LEU A 54 10.73 -0.99 8.63
N ASN A 55 9.57 -1.53 8.25
CA ASN A 55 8.27 -1.04 8.69
C ASN A 55 7.51 -2.05 9.59
N ARG A 56 8.20 -3.06 10.12
CA ARG A 56 7.69 -3.92 11.20
C ARG A 56 8.55 -3.76 12.44
N ASN A 57 7.91 -3.94 13.59
CA ASN A 57 8.58 -4.13 14.86
C ASN A 57 8.04 -5.43 15.51
N PRO A 58 8.86 -6.46 15.72
CA PRO A 58 10.27 -6.56 15.32
C PRO A 58 10.46 -6.57 13.79
N PRO A 59 11.61 -6.10 13.28
CA PRO A 59 11.99 -6.23 11.87
C PRO A 59 11.94 -7.68 11.38
N LYS A 60 11.52 -7.90 10.13
CA LYS A 60 11.63 -9.21 9.47
C LYS A 60 12.90 -9.31 8.62
N ASN A 61 13.37 -10.53 8.38
CA ASN A 61 14.50 -10.83 7.49
C ASN A 61 14.09 -10.83 6.00
N THR A 62 13.21 -9.91 5.59
CA THR A 62 12.75 -9.79 4.20
C THR A 62 12.23 -8.39 3.93
N SER A 63 12.56 -7.86 2.75
CA SER A 63 11.99 -6.61 2.22
C SER A 63 10.78 -6.85 1.31
N ILE A 64 10.34 -8.10 1.15
CA ILE A 64 9.22 -8.45 0.25
C ILE A 64 7.92 -7.90 0.84
N PRO A 65 7.11 -7.14 0.07
CA PRO A 65 5.84 -6.62 0.54
C PRO A 65 4.86 -7.72 0.97
N GLU A 66 4.08 -7.47 2.02
CA GLU A 66 3.22 -8.48 2.62
C GLU A 66 1.91 -8.75 1.85
N SER A 67 1.50 -7.85 0.95
CA SER A 67 0.26 -8.00 0.19
C SER A 67 0.48 -7.96 -1.31
N GLN A 68 -0.39 -8.66 -2.03
CA GLN A 68 -0.34 -8.73 -3.49
C GLN A 68 -0.51 -7.36 -4.14
N ILE A 69 -1.38 -6.51 -3.59
CA ILE A 69 -1.53 -5.13 -4.08
C ILE A 69 -0.24 -4.32 -3.96
N LEU A 70 0.50 -4.41 -2.85
CA LEU A 70 1.76 -3.68 -2.71
C LEU A 70 2.82 -4.20 -3.68
N LYS A 71 2.89 -5.53 -3.88
CA LYS A 71 3.75 -6.14 -4.92
C LYS A 71 3.38 -5.64 -6.32
N TYR A 72 2.09 -5.59 -6.63
CA TYR A 72 1.56 -5.08 -7.90
C TYR A 72 1.94 -3.60 -8.09
N LEU A 73 1.70 -2.75 -7.10
CA LEU A 73 2.00 -1.32 -7.19
C LEU A 73 3.49 -1.09 -7.47
N ILE A 74 4.37 -1.78 -6.74
CA ILE A 74 5.82 -1.69 -6.94
C ILE A 74 6.22 -2.19 -8.34
N SER A 75 5.68 -3.33 -8.79
CA SER A 75 6.00 -3.85 -10.13
C SER A 75 5.50 -2.96 -11.26
N HIS A 76 4.46 -2.15 -11.02
CA HIS A 76 3.89 -1.19 -11.96
C HIS A 76 4.40 0.24 -11.73
N GLN A 77 5.59 0.39 -11.13
CA GLN A 77 6.30 1.66 -10.97
C GLN A 77 5.62 2.71 -10.08
N PHE A 78 4.59 2.35 -9.30
CA PHE A 78 4.12 3.22 -8.24
C PHE A 78 5.23 3.40 -7.19
N LYS A 79 5.30 4.60 -6.64
CA LYS A 79 6.31 4.97 -5.63
C LYS A 79 5.64 5.14 -4.28
N ASP A 80 6.19 4.50 -3.26
CA ASP A 80 5.91 4.87 -1.88
C ASP A 80 6.56 6.22 -1.61
N ILE A 81 5.73 7.26 -1.57
CA ILE A 81 6.18 8.66 -1.43
C ILE A 81 6.88 8.85 -0.07
N TYR A 82 6.40 8.21 0.99
CA TYR A 82 7.02 8.35 2.29
C TYR A 82 8.43 7.78 2.29
N GLN A 83 8.59 6.56 1.77
CA GLN A 83 9.89 5.90 1.68
C GLN A 83 10.86 6.63 0.73
N LEU A 84 10.34 7.28 -0.32
CA LEU A 84 11.14 8.07 -1.26
C LEU A 84 11.87 9.22 -0.55
N PHE A 85 11.20 9.91 0.37
CA PHE A 85 11.78 11.03 1.12
C PHE A 85 12.48 10.59 2.41
N PHE A 86 12.13 9.42 2.96
CA PHE A 86 12.66 8.91 4.24
C PHE A 86 13.14 7.45 4.13
N PRO A 87 14.18 7.15 3.33
CA PRO A 87 14.51 5.79 2.88
C PRO A 87 15.04 4.83 3.96
N GLN A 88 15.34 5.29 5.17
CA GLN A 88 15.90 4.47 6.26
C GLN A 88 15.17 4.67 7.60
N THR A 89 14.01 5.33 7.58
CA THR A 89 13.27 5.60 8.81
C THR A 89 12.42 4.41 9.23
N HIS A 90 12.46 4.11 10.53
CA HIS A 90 11.64 3.07 11.16
C HIS A 90 10.42 3.73 11.81
N ASN A 91 9.51 4.24 10.98
CA ASN A 91 8.29 4.90 11.43
C ASN A 91 7.06 4.01 11.20
N PHE A 92 6.10 4.11 12.11
CA PHE A 92 4.90 3.27 12.14
C PHE A 92 3.65 4.13 12.23
N THR A 93 2.61 3.75 11.49
CA THR A 93 1.30 4.45 11.48
C THR A 93 0.24 3.75 12.34
N PHE A 94 0.57 2.59 12.91
CA PHE A 94 -0.34 1.79 13.72
C PHE A 94 0.41 1.15 14.90
N THR A 95 -0.20 1.20 16.08
CA THR A 95 0.27 0.49 17.28
C THR A 95 -0.88 -0.37 17.81
N ARG A 96 -0.60 -1.64 18.09
CA ARG A 96 -1.57 -2.50 18.78
C ARG A 96 -1.58 -2.12 20.25
N LEU A 97 -2.67 -1.50 20.70
CA LEU A 97 -2.89 -1.30 22.14
C LEU A 97 -3.07 -2.67 22.79
N ILE A 98 -2.19 -3.01 23.71
CA ILE A 98 -2.37 -4.16 24.59
C ILE A 98 -3.23 -3.64 25.75
N SER A 99 -4.50 -4.00 25.77
CA SER A 99 -5.34 -3.84 26.95
C SER A 99 -4.92 -4.91 27.95
N ASN A 100 -4.34 -4.47 29.08
CA ASN A 100 -4.07 -5.29 30.26
C ASN A 100 -5.37 -5.69 30.95
#